data_AF-A0A2D0L9A8-F1
#
_entry.id   AF-A0A2D0L9A8-F1
#
_cell.length_a   1.000
_cell.length_b   1.000
_cell.length_c   1.000
_cell.angle_alpha   90.00
_cell.angle_beta   90.00
_cell.angle_gamma   90.00
#
_symmetry.space_group_name_H-M   'P 1'
#
loop_
_entity.id
_entity.type
_entity.pdbx_description
1 polymer ?
#
loop_
_entity_poly.entity_id
_entity_poly.type
_entity_poly.pdbx_seq_one_letter_code
_entity_poly.pdbx_strand_id
1 'polypeptide(L)'
;MKYPTVTINGISVRVDNEGRYNLNDLHTAAVANGEATESQKPSKFIRSAQVRRFIEALTKGQKVLWNKINPLGLTMAVIIRGYGVLSY
;
A
#
# COMPACT_ATOMS: atom_id res chain seq x y z
N MET A 1 2.26 -17.16 10.87
CA MET A 1 1.10 -17.29 9.97
C MET A 1 1.49 -18.18 8.80
N LYS A 2 0.80 -19.30 8.60
CA LYS A 2 0.98 -20.17 7.43
C LYS A 2 -0.03 -19.70 6.38
N TYR A 3 0.45 -19.10 5.31
CA TYR A 3 -0.41 -18.69 4.20
C TYR A 3 -0.67 -19.91 3.30
N PRO A 4 -1.90 -20.11 2.79
CA PRO A 4 -2.11 -21.08 1.73
C PRO A 4 -1.26 -20.70 0.50
N THR A 5 -0.84 -21.72 -0.24
CA THR A 5 0.01 -21.54 -1.42
C THR A 5 -0.56 -22.29 -2.61
N VAL A 6 -0.42 -21.72 -3.79
CA VAL A 6 -0.82 -22.32 -5.07
C VAL A 6 0.41 -22.38 -5.97
N THR A 7 0.58 -23.49 -6.69
CA THR A 7 1.69 -23.63 -7.65
C THR A 7 1.31 -23.03 -8.99
N ILE A 8 2.09 -22.05 -9.47
CA ILE A 8 1.94 -21.40 -10.77
C ILE A 8 3.30 -21.45 -11.47
N ASN A 9 3.36 -22.02 -12.67
CA ASN A 9 4.61 -22.18 -13.44
C ASN A 9 5.76 -22.80 -12.61
N GLY A 10 5.44 -23.76 -11.73
CA GLY A 10 6.41 -24.42 -10.85
C GLY A 10 6.83 -23.61 -9.61
N ILE A 11 6.33 -22.39 -9.44
CA ILE A 11 6.62 -21.51 -8.28
C ILE A 11 5.45 -21.56 -7.30
N SER A 12 5.77 -21.67 -6.01
CA SER A 12 4.78 -21.58 -4.93
C SER A 12 4.42 -20.11 -4.67
N VAL A 13 3.18 -19.74 -5.00
CA VAL A 13 2.63 -18.39 -4.84
C VAL A 13 1.73 -18.35 -3.61
N ARG A 14 2.04 -17.45 -2.67
CA ARG A 14 1.19 -17.27 -1.48
C ARG A 14 -0.13 -16.61 -1.85
N VAL A 15 -1.18 -17.01 -1.15
CA VAL A 15 -2.53 -16.45 -1.28
C VAL A 15 -3.02 -16.04 0.11
N ASP A 16 -3.76 -14.95 0.19
CA ASP A 16 -4.45 -14.56 1.43
C ASP A 16 -5.82 -15.26 1.57
N ASN A 17 -6.50 -15.02 2.69
CA ASN A 17 -7.81 -15.61 2.95
C ASN A 17 -8.91 -15.10 2.00
N GLU A 18 -8.66 -14.03 1.27
CA GLU A 18 -9.58 -13.44 0.29
C GLU A 18 -9.27 -13.92 -1.15
N GLY A 19 -8.32 -14.84 -1.32
CA GLY A 19 -7.97 -15.38 -2.63
C GLY A 19 -7.03 -14.49 -3.44
N ARG A 20 -6.43 -13.45 -2.84
CA ARG A 20 -5.51 -12.55 -3.55
C ARG A 20 -4.10 -13.11 -3.54
N TYR A 21 -3.46 -13.09 -4.71
CA TYR A 21 -2.10 -13.61 -4.88
C TYR A 21 -1.05 -12.63 -4.40
N ASN A 22 0.01 -13.15 -3.79
CA ASN A 22 1.18 -12.36 -3.49
C ASN A 22 1.84 -11.91 -4.79
N LEU A 23 1.80 -10.60 -5.05
CA LEU A 23 2.26 -10.02 -6.31
C LEU A 23 3.76 -10.26 -6.58
N ASN A 24 4.60 -10.41 -5.55
CA ASN A 24 6.01 -10.69 -5.76
C ASN A 24 6.25 -12.14 -6.14
N ASP A 25 5.54 -13.07 -5.49
CA ASP A 25 5.66 -14.49 -5.82
C ASP A 25 5.07 -14.77 -7.21
N LEU A 26 3.94 -14.11 -7.54
CA LEU A 26 3.34 -14.17 -8.87
C LEU A 26 4.27 -13.59 -9.94
N HIS A 27 4.99 -12.50 -9.64
CA HIS A 27 6.02 -11.98 -10.52
C HIS A 27 7.16 -12.98 -10.74
N THR A 28 7.61 -13.69 -9.69
CA THR A 28 8.61 -14.76 -9.84
C THR A 28 8.11 -15.89 -10.74
N ALA A 29 6.83 -16.27 -10.64
CA ALA A 29 6.22 -17.25 -11.54
C ALA A 29 6.18 -16.76 -13.00
N ALA A 30 5.92 -15.47 -13.24
CA ALA A 30 5.93 -14.87 -14.57
C ALA A 30 7.36 -14.77 -15.16
N VAL A 31 8.36 -14.44 -14.33
CA VAL A 31 9.78 -14.44 -14.73
C VAL A 31 10.22 -15.85 -15.13
N ALA A 32 9.84 -16.87 -14.36
CA ALA A 32 10.11 -18.28 -14.68
C ALA A 32 9.50 -18.71 -16.02
N ASN A 33 8.37 -18.11 -16.41
CA ASN A 33 7.71 -18.35 -17.69
C ASN A 33 8.20 -17.45 -18.85
N GLY A 34 9.17 -16.56 -18.60
CA GLY A 34 9.67 -15.61 -19.60
C GLY A 34 8.73 -14.44 -19.92
N GLU A 35 7.65 -14.27 -19.16
CA GLU A 35 6.64 -13.21 -19.37
C GLU A 35 7.04 -11.88 -18.72
N ALA A 36 7.99 -11.91 -17.79
CA ALA A 36 8.45 -10.74 -17.06
C ALA A 36 9.96 -10.80 -16.82
N THR A 37 10.55 -9.65 -16.48
CA THR A 37 11.97 -9.52 -16.13
C THR A 37 12.15 -9.01 -14.70
N GLU A 38 13.30 -9.29 -14.10
CA GLU A 38 13.66 -8.85 -12.73
C GLU A 38 13.67 -7.32 -12.52
N SER A 39 13.67 -6.55 -13.61
CA SER A 39 13.56 -5.09 -13.57
C SER A 39 12.15 -4.62 -13.21
N GLN A 40 11.14 -5.42 -13.52
CA GLN A 40 9.72 -5.13 -13.30
C GLN A 40 9.23 -5.57 -11.91
N LYS A 41 10.16 -6.00 -11.02
CA LYS A 41 9.81 -6.53 -9.71
C LYS A 41 9.01 -5.52 -8.87
N PRO A 42 7.78 -5.85 -8.45
CA PRO A 42 6.90 -4.91 -7.73
C PRO A 42 7.53 -4.33 -6.46
N SER A 43 8.23 -5.15 -5.68
CA SER A 43 8.92 -4.68 -4.47
C SER A 43 10.05 -3.67 -4.75
N LYS A 44 10.64 -3.69 -5.96
CA LYS A 44 11.67 -2.72 -6.37
C LYS A 44 11.05 -1.40 -6.80
N PHE A 45 9.86 -1.42 -7.43
CA PHE A 45 9.16 -0.22 -7.86
C PHE A 45 8.95 0.78 -6.71
N ILE A 46 8.38 0.33 -5.58
CA ILE A 46 8.12 1.16 -4.40
C ILE A 46 9.42 1.66 -3.75
N ARG A 47 10.51 0.88 -3.83
CA ARG A 47 11.81 1.24 -3.28
C ARG A 47 12.63 2.17 -4.18
N SER A 48 12.17 2.42 -5.41
CA SER A 48 12.89 3.30 -6.32
C SER A 48 12.94 4.74 -5.77
N ALA A 49 14.09 5.39 -5.96
CA ALA A 49 14.31 6.73 -5.41
C ALA A 49 13.28 7.75 -5.95
N GLN A 50 12.85 7.59 -7.21
CA GLN A 50 11.84 8.46 -7.83
C GLN A 50 10.47 8.29 -7.16
N VAL A 51 9.98 7.05 -7.02
CA VAL A 51 8.69 6.77 -6.38
C VAL A 51 8.70 7.23 -4.93
N ARG A 52 9.80 7.02 -4.21
CA ARG A 52 9.93 7.48 -2.83
C ARG A 52 9.85 9.01 -2.72
N ARG A 53 10.60 9.75 -3.56
CA ARG A 53 10.54 11.22 -3.61
C ARG A 53 9.14 11.72 -3.94
N PHE A 54 8.45 11.04 -4.85
CA PHE A 54 7.07 11.36 -5.21
C PHE A 54 6.11 11.19 -4.02
N ILE A 55 6.17 10.05 -3.31
CA ILE A 55 5.37 9.80 -2.11
C ILE A 55 5.66 10.84 -1.03
N GLU A 56 6.94 11.18 -0.81
CA GLU A 56 7.34 12.22 0.15
C GLU A 56 6.77 13.60 -0.21
N ALA A 57 6.78 13.96 -1.49
CA ALA A 57 6.21 15.22 -1.96
C ALA A 57 4.68 15.29 -1.74
N LEU A 58 3.97 14.20 -2.06
CA LEU A 58 2.53 14.10 -1.81
C LEU A 58 2.21 14.20 -0.31
N THR A 59 2.96 13.48 0.52
CA THR A 59 2.76 13.48 1.98
C THR A 59 2.98 14.87 2.58
N LYS A 60 4.02 15.59 2.13
CA LYS A 60 4.27 16.98 2.54
C LYS A 60 3.13 17.90 2.11
N GLY A 61 2.66 17.78 0.87
CA GLY A 61 1.53 18.56 0.37
C GLY A 61 0.26 18.34 1.18
N GLN A 62 -0.09 17.07 1.44
CA GLN A 62 -1.24 16.70 2.28
C GLN A 62 -1.13 17.25 3.71
N LYS A 63 0.05 17.20 4.32
CA LYS A 63 0.29 17.76 5.66
C LYS A 63 0.11 19.28 5.68
N VAL A 64 0.61 19.99 4.67
CA VAL A 64 0.43 21.45 4.55
C VAL A 64 -1.05 21.79 4.40
N LEU A 65 -1.78 21.06 3.55
CA LEU A 65 -3.22 21.23 3.41
C LEU A 65 -3.96 20.98 4.72
N TRP A 66 -3.63 19.90 5.43
CA TRP A 66 -4.21 19.55 6.73
C TRP A 66 -3.99 20.66 7.77
N ASN A 67 -2.78 21.19 7.87
CA ASN A 67 -2.47 22.27 8.81
C ASN A 67 -3.21 23.58 8.47
N LYS A 68 -3.49 23.85 7.18
CA LYS A 68 -4.28 25.02 6.77
C LYS A 68 -5.75 24.89 7.18
N ILE A 69 -6.34 23.70 7.00
CA ILE A 69 -7.76 23.47 7.34
C ILE A 69 -7.96 23.25 8.84
N ASN A 70 -6.91 22.88 9.57
CA ASN A 70 -6.95 22.62 11.01
C ASN A 70 -5.78 23.33 11.72
N PRO A 71 -5.85 24.67 11.82
CA PRO A 71 -4.77 25.46 12.41
C PRO A 71 -4.57 25.20 13.91
N LEU A 72 -5.59 24.64 14.58
CA LEU A 72 -5.57 24.31 16.00
C LEU A 72 -5.05 22.88 16.28
N GLY A 73 -4.71 22.11 15.24
CA GLY A 73 -4.18 20.76 15.39
C GLY A 73 -5.17 19.76 16.01
N LEU A 74 -6.48 20.02 15.93
CA LEU A 74 -7.52 19.20 16.53
C LEU A 74 -7.58 17.84 15.80
N THR A 75 -7.46 16.74 16.53
CA THR A 75 -7.67 15.43 15.91
C THR A 75 -9.17 15.26 15.59
N MET A 76 -9.52 14.42 14.62
CA MET A 76 -10.93 14.14 14.29
C MET A 76 -11.76 13.75 15.51
N ALA A 77 -11.14 13.09 16.49
CA ALA A 77 -11.79 12.73 17.76
C ALA A 77 -12.15 13.96 18.62
N VAL A 78 -11.35 15.03 18.60
CA VAL A 78 -11.64 16.28 19.34
C VAL A 78 -12.73 17.09 18.65
N ILE A 79 -12.76 17.09 17.31
CA ILE A 79 -13.83 17.73 16.53
C ILE A 79 -15.18 17.08 16.87
N ILE A 80 -15.26 15.74 16.88
CA ILE A 80 -16.50 15.02 17.19
C ILE A 80 -16.95 15.19 18.65
N ARG A 81 -16.03 15.45 19.59
CA ARG A 81 -16.41 15.77 20.99
C ARG A 81 -16.82 17.22 21.22
N GLY A 82 -16.33 18.17 20.41
CA GLY A 82 -16.64 19.61 20.53
C GLY A 82 -17.95 20.00 19.83
N TYR A 83 -18.27 19.36 18.71
CA TYR A 83 -19.60 19.38 18.12
C TYR A 83 -20.37 18.22 18.74
N GLY A 84 -21.12 18.46 19.81
CA GLY A 84 -22.04 17.47 20.36
C GLY A 84 -22.94 16.94 19.24
N VAL A 85 -22.58 15.79 18.68
CA VAL A 85 -23.43 15.04 17.78
C VAL A 85 -24.55 14.51 18.66
N LEU A 86 -25.67 15.23 18.64
CA LEU A 86 -26.99 14.72 18.99
C LEU A 86 -27.11 13.34 18.34
N SER A 87 -26.99 12.32 19.19
CA SER A 87 -27.33 10.96 18.83
C SER A 87 -28.86 10.89 18.73
N TYR A 88 -29.35 10.49 17.57
CA TYR A 88 -30.63 9.80 17.43
C TYR A 88 -30.32 8.38 16.94
#